data_AF-A0AAU8E4D5-F1
#
_entry.id   AF-A0AAU8E4D5-F1
#
_cell.length_a   1.000
_cell.length_b   1.000
_cell.length_c   1.000
_cell.angle_alpha   90.00
_cell.angle_beta   90.00
_cell.angle_gamma   90.00
#
_symmetry.space_group_name_H-M   'P 1'
#
loop_
_entity.id
_entity.type
_entity.pdbx_description
1 polymer ?
#
loop_
_entity_poly.entity_id
_entity_poly.type
_entity_poly.pdbx_seq_one_letter_code
_entity_poly.pdbx_strand_id
1 'polypeptide(L)' 'MSNADLLPAVLFKINQNQLALEAAIMELTLWVEQRGSAEVAGNVRGALDTISKNEEFINMSLAVLMAPE' A
#
# COMPACT_ATOMS: atom_id res chain seq x y z
N MET A 1 -15.83 14.64 -16.76
CA MET A 1 -15.57 13.34 -16.11
C MET A 1 -16.85 12.91 -15.42
N SER A 2 -17.35 11.74 -15.80
CA SER A 2 -18.42 11.08 -15.08
C SER A 2 -17.92 10.62 -13.71
N ASN A 3 -18.83 10.30 -12.79
CA ASN A 3 -18.46 9.66 -11.52
C ASN A 3 -17.76 8.31 -11.75
N ALA A 4 -18.05 7.62 -12.86
CA ALA A 4 -17.39 6.37 -13.21
C ALA A 4 -15.91 6.60 -13.61
N ASP A 5 -15.60 7.73 -14.26
CA ASP A 5 -14.23 8.08 -14.65
C ASP A 5 -13.35 8.47 -13.44
N LEU A 6 -13.98 8.90 -12.34
CA LEU A 6 -13.30 9.31 -11.11
C LEU A 6 -12.84 8.13 -10.25
N LEU A 7 -13.55 7.00 -10.31
CA LEU A 7 -13.26 5.86 -9.44
C LEU A 7 -11.85 5.28 -9.67
N PRO A 8 -11.40 4.97 -10.91
CA PRO A 8 -10.04 4.51 -11.14
C PRO A 8 -8.99 5.54 -10.72
N ALA A 9 -9.24 6.83 -10.95
CA ALA A 9 -8.31 7.90 -10.57
C ALA A 9 -8.12 8.00 -9.04
N VAL A 10 -9.21 7.89 -8.27
CA VAL A 10 -9.17 7.90 -6.80
C VAL A 10 -8.49 6.65 -6.26
N LEU A 11 -8.82 5.46 -6.79
CA LEU A 11 -8.18 4.21 -6.40
C LEU A 11 -6.67 4.22 -6.69
N PHE A 12 -6.26 4.78 -7.83
CA PHE A 12 -4.85 4.97 -8.16
C PHE A 12 -4.15 5.87 -7.13
N LYS A 13 -4.76 7.00 -6.74
CA LYS A 13 -4.20 7.88 -5.71
C LYS A 13 -4.13 7.22 -4.33
N ILE A 14 -5.13 6.40 -3.97
CA ILE A 14 -5.09 5.61 -2.73
C ILE A 14 -3.95 4.59 -2.77
N ASN A 15 -3.72 3.91 -3.90
CA ASN A 15 -2.60 2.99 -4.07
C ASN A 15 -1.25 3.71 -3.89
N GLN A 16 -1.06 4.87 -4.52
CA GLN A 16 0.14 5.70 -4.35
C GLN A 16 0.37 6.10 -2.88
N ASN A 17 -0.70 6.43 -2.16
CA ASN A 17 -0.59 6.75 -0.73
C ASN A 17 -0.19 5.51 0.09
N GLN A 18 -0.69 4.31 -0.24
CA GLN A 18 -0.28 3.08 0.45
C GLN A 18 1.21 2.80 0.26
N LEU A 19 1.74 2.94 -0.96
CA LEU A 19 3.17 2.80 -1.24
C LEU A 19 4.02 3.78 -0.41
N ALA A 20 3.62 5.05 -0.35
CA ALA A 20 4.33 6.05 0.43
C ALA A 20 4.29 5.76 1.95
N LEU A 21 3.14 5.30 2.45
CA LEU A 21 2.98 4.92 3.86
C LEU A 21 3.78 3.67 4.19
N GLU A 22 3.78 2.65 3.32
CA GLU A 22 4.59 1.45 3.50
C GLU A 22 6.08 1.79 3.60
N ALA A 23 6.58 2.63 2.69
CA ALA A 23 7.98 3.08 2.72
C ALA A 23 8.33 3.81 4.03
N ALA A 24 7.49 4.77 4.46
CA ALA A 24 7.69 5.52 5.69
C ALA A 24 7.64 4.61 6.94
N ILE A 25 6.68 3.66 6.98
CA ILE A 25 6.55 2.71 8.07
C ILE A 25 7.74 1.75 8.09
N MET A 26 8.23 1.28 6.94
CA MET A 26 9.41 0.43 6.85
C MET A 26 10.68 1.14 7.35
N GLU A 27 10.87 2.42 7.00
CA GLU A 27 11.98 3.21 7.52
C GLU A 27 11.96 3.30 9.06
N LEU A 28 10.78 3.59 9.64
CA LEU A 28 10.60 3.60 11.09
C LEU A 28 10.79 2.21 11.71
N THR A 29 10.35 1.15 11.04
CA THR A 29 10.51 -0.25 11.46
C THR A 29 11.98 -0.63 11.59
N LEU A 30 12.78 -0.26 10.60
CA LEU A 30 14.23 -0.46 10.64
C LEU A 30 14.87 0.35 11.78
N TRP A 31 14.43 1.59 11.98
CA TRP A 31 14.93 2.46 13.04
C TRP A 31 14.64 1.92 14.45
N VAL A 32 13.47 1.32 14.70
CA VAL A 32 13.16 0.68 15.99
C VAL A 32 13.87 -0.66 16.17
N GLU A 33 14.03 -1.43 15.10
CA GLU A 33 14.73 -2.73 15.13
C GLU A 33 16.21 -2.56 15.51
N GLN A 34 16.88 -1.57 14.90
CA GLN A 34 18.28 -1.24 15.22
C GLN A 34 18.49 -0.82 16.68
N ARG A 35 17.42 -0.47 17.40
CA ARG A 35 17.42 -0.13 18.83
C ARG A 35 16.99 -1.29 19.74
N GLY A 36 16.98 -2.51 19.21
CA GLY A 36 16.71 -3.73 19.97
C GLY A 36 15.22 -4.08 20.10
N SER A 37 14.33 -3.36 19.41
CA SER A 37 12.88 -3.66 19.41
C SER A 37 12.49 -4.64 18.29
N ALA A 38 13.16 -5.79 18.23
CA ALA A 38 12.98 -6.76 17.15
C ALA A 38 11.55 -7.35 17.08
N GLU A 39 10.90 -7.58 18.23
CA GLU A 39 9.51 -8.07 18.27
C GLU A 39 8.54 -7.05 17.67
N VAL A 40 8.69 -5.77 18.04
CA VAL A 40 7.89 -4.67 17.47
C VAL A 40 8.11 -4.61 15.96
N ALA A 41 9.36 -4.71 15.51
CA ALA A 41 9.66 -4.69 14.09
C ALA A 41 9.04 -5.88 13.33
N GLY A 42 9.05 -7.07 13.93
CA GLY A 42 8.36 -8.25 13.39
C GLY A 42 6.85 -8.04 13.26
N ASN A 43 6.20 -7.49 14.30
CA ASN A 43 4.77 -7.19 14.28
C ASN A 43 4.42 -6.18 13.18
N VAL A 44 5.23 -5.12 13.02
CA VAL A 44 5.01 -4.13 11.97
C VAL A 44 5.18 -4.75 10.59
N ARG A 45 6.19 -5.60 10.35
CA ARG A 45 6.35 -6.32 9.08
C ARG A 45 5.18 -7.24 8.75
N GLY A 46 4.61 -7.93 9.76
CA GLY A 46 3.39 -8.71 9.57
C GLY A 46 2.19 -7.86 9.14
N ALA A 47 2.07 -6.63 9.67
CA ALA A 47 1.05 -5.68 9.23
C ALA A 47 1.33 -5.13 7.83
N LEU A 48 2.59 -4.83 7.50
CA LEU A 48 3.00 -4.37 6.16
C LEU A 48 2.71 -5.43 5.09
N ASP A 49 2.90 -6.72 5.37
CA ASP A 49 2.53 -7.81 4.45
C ASP A 49 1.04 -7.77 4.06
N THR A 50 0.17 -7.36 4.99
CA THR A 50 -1.26 -7.16 4.69
C THR A 50 -1.48 -5.96 3.77
N ILE A 51 -0.72 -4.87 3.96
CA ILE A 51 -0.77 -3.68 3.09
C ILE A 51 -0.31 -4.05 1.68
N SER A 52 0.80 -4.77 1.54
CA SER A 52 1.32 -5.17 0.22
C SER A 52 0.34 -6.07 -0.55
N LYS A 53 -0.36 -6.99 0.15
CA LYS A 53 -1.45 -7.79 -0.47
C LYS A 53 -2.62 -6.93 -0.95
N ASN A 54 -2.98 -5.89 -0.19
CA ASN A 54 -4.03 -4.96 -0.61
C ASN A 54 -3.58 -4.10 -1.79
N GLU A 55 -2.31 -3.69 -1.82
CA GLU A 55 -1.72 -2.97 -2.94
C GLU A 55 -1.80 -3.79 -4.24
N GLU A 56 -1.40 -5.07 -4.19
CA GLU A 56 -1.49 -6.00 -5.32
C GLU A 56 -2.92 -6.11 -5.84
N PHE A 57 -3.88 -6.31 -4.94
CA PHE A 57 -5.30 -6.41 -5.31
C PHE A 57 -5.84 -5.12 -5.94
N ILE A 58 -5.44 -3.95 -5.43
CA ILE A 58 -5.85 -2.65 -6.01
C ILE A 58 -5.22 -2.46 -7.39
N ASN A 59 -3.95 -2.80 -7.56
CA ASN A 59 -3.27 -2.72 -8.85
C ASN A 59 -3.94 -3.62 -9.91
N MET A 60 -4.30 -4.85 -9.55
CA MET A 60 -5.08 -5.75 -10.41
C MET A 60 -6.45 -5.17 -10.77
N SER A 61 -7.17 -4.64 -9.77
CA SER A 61 -8.49 -4.05 -9.97
C SER A 61 -8.45 -2.82 -10.87
N LEU A 62 -7.43 -1.96 -10.72
CA LEU A 62 -7.18 -0.81 -11.58
C LEU A 62 -6.91 -1.24 -13.02
N ALA A 63 -6.11 -2.29 -13.23
CA ALA A 63 -5.83 -2.82 -14.56
C ALA A 63 -7.11 -3.28 -15.27
N VAL A 64 -8.03 -3.94 -14.54
CA VAL A 64 -9.34 -4.34 -15.08
C VAL A 64 -10.22 -3.13 -15.38
N LEU A 65 -10.31 -2.15 -14.48
CA LEU A 65 -11.16 -0.97 -14.64
C LEU A 65 -10.71 -0.03 -15.76
N MET A 66 -9.42 -0.06 -16.12
CA MET A 66 -8.85 0.79 -17.16
C MET A 66 -8.64 0.05 -18.49
N ALA A 67 -9.00 -1.23 -18.57
CA ALA A 67 -8.91 -1.98 -19.81
C ALA A 67 -9.91 -1.41 -20.85
N PRO A 68 -9.50 -1.29 -22.13
CA PRO A 68 -10.46 -1.00 -23.20
C PRO A 68 -11.49 -2.14 -23.30
N GLU A 69 -12.73 -1.81 -23.68
CA GLU A 69 -13.74 -2.80 -24.06
C GLU A 69 -13.33 -3.62 -25.30
#